data_AF-A0A1S2YS74-F1
#
_entry.id   AF-A0A1S2YS74-F1
#
_cell.length_a   1.000
_cell.length_b   1.000
_cell.length_c   1.000
_cell.angle_alpha   90.00
_cell.angle_beta   90.00
_cell.angle_gamma   90.00
#
_symmetry.space_group_name_H-M   'P 1'
#
loop_
_entity.id
_entity.type
_entity.pdbx_description
1 polymer ?
#
loop_
_entity_poly.entity_id
_entity_poly.type
_entity_poly.pdbx_seq_one_letter_code
_entity_poly.pdbx_strand_id
1 'polypeptide(L)'
;MAHVRQIKYLLSYRYTTKSQLPNRNNVVAGYFTCYQNPKQKQCAPTIYRDSNLKIKTTPPKSLRRAYFVALSMMQFTTSVPYLHQTKTHFSNSNPSSMNKNNQIPNRNTNIKPWFPTSKALTNFGDTNCMEQLLVHCADAIETNDVTLAQQILWVLNNIAPPDGDSNQRLANSFLRALTNRAAKNGTCKMLVEVSNARNNLNIETHRFSIIELANFVDLTPWHRFGFTAANASIIEATEGFSVIHIVDLSSTHCMQIPTLIDAIASRHEVSPLIKLTVADHANIDQIPFHVPPMLDLSYEELGSKLVNFARSRNVTLEFRVVSSSYTNGFASLIEHLRVQRLVYSGEALVINCHMMLHYIPDETLSLIHDTNLNSNSNSYVYDTFSSCSSSAAVTVTTTATTTSLRSLFLKAVRGLDPTLVVLVDEDVDLTSNNLVCRLRSAFNYLWIPYDTVDTFLPRGSKQRQWYEANICWKIENVIAHEGVQRVERDENIGKWEQRMRNANFQGIGFGEECVGEVKAMLDEHAAGWGLKKEDEHIVLTWKGHNVVFASAWLPA
;
A
#
# COMPACT_ATOMS: atom_id res chain seq x y z
N MET A 1 32.54 -4.20 -36.32
CA MET A 1 32.96 -5.42 -35.61
C MET A 1 32.65 -5.22 -34.13
N ALA A 2 31.92 -6.18 -33.52
CA ALA A 2 31.62 -6.35 -32.08
C ALA A 2 30.87 -5.19 -31.37
N HIS A 3 29.81 -5.37 -30.58
CA HIS A 3 29.05 -6.53 -30.12
C HIS A 3 27.67 -5.99 -29.66
N VAL A 4 26.60 -6.28 -30.40
CA VAL A 4 25.21 -6.08 -29.95
C VAL A 4 24.60 -7.47 -29.83
N ARG A 5 24.39 -7.95 -28.61
CA ARG A 5 23.53 -9.10 -28.31
C ARG A 5 22.84 -8.86 -26.97
N GLN A 6 21.68 -8.22 -27.03
CA GLN A 6 20.69 -8.28 -25.96
C GLN A 6 19.64 -9.32 -26.34
N ILE A 7 19.34 -10.15 -25.34
CA ILE A 7 18.60 -11.39 -25.39
C ILE A 7 17.12 -11.11 -25.67
N LYS A 8 16.60 -11.66 -26.77
CA LYS A 8 15.16 -11.84 -26.98
C LYS A 8 14.76 -13.18 -26.37
N TYR A 9 14.00 -13.15 -25.27
CA TYR A 9 13.07 -14.22 -24.92
C TYR A 9 11.71 -13.58 -24.64
N LEU A 10 10.88 -13.51 -25.68
CA LEU A 10 9.45 -13.28 -25.56
C LEU A 10 8.73 -14.59 -25.90
N LEU A 11 7.78 -14.91 -25.04
CA LEU A 11 6.92 -16.07 -25.02
C LEU A 11 6.23 -16.32 -26.36
N SER A 12 6.38 -17.53 -26.88
CA SER A 12 5.53 -18.10 -27.92
C SER A 12 4.90 -19.35 -27.32
N TYR A 13 3.69 -19.24 -26.78
CA TYR A 13 2.81 -20.39 -26.57
C TYR A 13 1.72 -20.35 -27.64
N ARG A 14 1.90 -21.19 -28.68
CA ARG A 14 0.83 -21.56 -29.59
C ARG A 14 -0.07 -22.58 -28.88
N TYR A 15 -1.35 -22.27 -28.79
CA TYR A 15 -2.39 -23.25 -28.48
C TYR A 15 -2.59 -24.16 -29.70
N THR A 16 -2.37 -25.46 -29.54
CA THR A 16 -2.97 -26.49 -30.40
C THR A 16 -3.86 -27.36 -29.53
N THR A 17 -5.16 -27.18 -29.67
CA THR A 17 -6.21 -28.05 -29.15
C THR A 17 -6.29 -29.30 -30.02
N LYS A 18 -6.13 -30.49 -29.42
CA LYS A 18 -6.77 -31.70 -29.91
C LYS A 18 -7.20 -32.57 -28.73
N SER A 19 -8.50 -32.74 -28.64
CA SER A 19 -9.22 -33.71 -27.84
C SER A 19 -8.91 -35.15 -28.27
N GLN A 20 -8.79 -36.08 -27.31
CA GLN A 20 -9.44 -37.39 -27.35
C GLN A 20 -9.25 -38.15 -26.02
N LEU A 21 -10.35 -38.76 -25.57
CA LEU A 21 -10.56 -39.60 -24.38
C LEU A 21 -9.82 -40.97 -24.47
N PRO A 22 -9.80 -41.78 -23.40
CA PRO A 22 -8.68 -42.66 -23.05
C PRO A 22 -8.82 -44.08 -23.60
N ASN A 23 -7.71 -44.81 -23.69
CA ASN A 23 -7.77 -46.26 -23.77
C ASN A 23 -6.61 -46.99 -23.07
N ARG A 24 -6.96 -48.19 -22.61
CA ARG A 24 -6.27 -49.12 -21.71
C ARG A 24 -4.93 -49.67 -22.23
N ASN A 25 -4.15 -50.17 -21.26
CA ASN A 25 -3.12 -51.21 -21.34
C ASN A 25 -1.92 -50.95 -22.25
N ASN A 26 -0.74 -50.80 -21.65
CA ASN A 26 0.43 -51.59 -22.05
C ASN A 26 1.49 -51.63 -20.95
N VAL A 27 1.70 -52.85 -20.46
CA VAL A 27 2.88 -53.29 -19.73
C VAL A 27 4.05 -53.33 -20.70
N VAL A 28 5.17 -52.69 -20.37
CA VAL A 28 6.48 -53.09 -20.90
C VAL A 28 7.50 -53.03 -19.77
N ALA A 29 7.95 -54.22 -19.37
CA ALA A 29 9.08 -54.44 -18.48
C ALA A 29 10.39 -54.13 -19.22
N GLY A 30 11.32 -53.47 -18.54
CA GLY A 30 12.71 -53.30 -18.95
C GLY A 30 13.64 -53.78 -17.84
N TYR A 31 14.18 -54.98 -18.02
CA TYR A 31 15.22 -55.57 -17.18
C TYR A 31 16.54 -54.81 -17.33
N PHE A 32 17.24 -54.54 -16.22
CA PHE A 32 18.70 -54.52 -16.22
C PHE A 32 19.26 -55.21 -14.98
N THR A 33 20.35 -55.92 -15.25
CA THR A 33 20.93 -57.08 -14.58
C THR A 33 21.77 -56.73 -13.35
N CYS A 34 21.68 -57.59 -12.33
CA CYS A 34 22.42 -57.55 -11.09
C CYS A 34 23.75 -58.31 -11.24
N TYR A 35 24.88 -57.69 -10.89
CA TYR A 35 26.15 -58.40 -10.64
C TYR A 35 26.36 -58.48 -9.12
N GLN A 36 26.32 -59.68 -8.57
CA GLN A 36 26.83 -60.01 -7.24
C GLN A 36 28.13 -60.81 -7.36
N ASN A 37 29.10 -60.54 -6.49
CA ASN A 37 30.01 -61.59 -6.02
C ASN A 37 30.31 -61.38 -4.51
N PRO A 38 30.37 -62.44 -3.68
CA PRO A 38 30.09 -62.40 -2.25
C PRO A 38 31.33 -62.64 -1.37
N LYS A 39 31.35 -62.10 -0.14
CA LYS A 39 32.00 -62.73 1.03
C LYS A 39 31.31 -62.27 2.34
N GLN A 40 30.75 -63.26 3.06
CA GLN A 40 30.63 -63.47 4.54
C GLN A 40 30.63 -62.24 5.49
N LYS A 41 29.94 -62.15 6.63
CA LYS A 41 29.03 -63.00 7.46
C LYS A 41 28.55 -62.08 8.62
N GLN A 42 27.34 -62.34 9.15
CA GLN A 42 26.87 -62.14 10.54
C GLN A 42 26.64 -60.74 11.17
N CYS A 43 25.37 -60.58 11.61
CA CYS A 43 24.88 -60.13 12.93
C CYS A 43 24.65 -58.63 13.29
N ALA A 44 23.38 -58.38 13.67
CA ALA A 44 22.81 -57.42 14.62
C ALA A 44 22.67 -55.92 14.26
N PRO A 45 21.57 -55.26 14.69
CA PRO A 45 21.24 -53.88 14.31
C PRO A 45 22.00 -52.89 15.20
N THR A 46 22.71 -51.94 14.60
CA THR A 46 23.24 -50.78 15.33
C THR A 46 22.75 -49.52 14.64
N ILE A 47 21.95 -48.76 15.39
CA ILE A 47 21.48 -47.43 15.05
C ILE A 47 22.70 -46.50 14.97
N TYR A 48 23.01 -46.00 13.78
CA TYR A 48 23.82 -44.79 13.62
C TYR A 48 22.92 -43.70 13.03
N ARG A 49 22.60 -42.71 13.87
CA ARG A 49 22.11 -41.40 13.43
C ARG A 49 23.23 -40.72 12.66
N ASP A 50 23.14 -40.72 11.33
CA ASP A 50 24.00 -39.87 10.53
C ASP A 50 23.43 -38.46 10.54
N SER A 51 24.05 -37.63 11.37
CA SER A 51 23.73 -36.22 11.59
C SER A 51 24.52 -35.40 10.58
N ASN A 52 24.14 -35.42 9.30
CA ASN A 52 24.64 -34.46 8.29
C ASN A 52 23.93 -34.49 6.93
N LEU A 53 22.61 -34.75 6.86
CA LEU A 53 21.83 -34.31 5.70
C LEU A 53 21.39 -32.86 5.88
N LYS A 54 22.27 -31.92 5.50
CA LYS A 54 21.83 -30.57 5.13
C LYS A 54 20.97 -30.71 3.88
N ILE A 55 19.66 -30.80 4.06
CA ILE A 55 18.70 -30.51 3.00
C ILE A 55 18.96 -29.05 2.61
N LYS A 56 19.67 -28.84 1.51
CA LYS A 56 19.69 -27.53 0.85
C LYS A 56 18.28 -27.29 0.30
N THR A 57 17.42 -26.73 1.13
CA THR A 57 16.22 -26.04 0.67
C THR A 57 16.69 -24.82 -0.10
N THR A 58 16.65 -24.89 -1.43
CA THR A 58 16.69 -23.69 -2.27
C THR A 58 15.49 -22.81 -1.87
N PRO A 59 15.67 -21.49 -1.65
CA PRO A 59 14.56 -20.62 -1.33
C PRO A 59 13.56 -20.66 -2.49
N PRO A 60 12.26 -20.70 -2.19
CA PRO A 60 11.31 -21.15 -3.19
C PRO A 60 11.04 -20.03 -4.20
N LYS A 61 11.03 -20.40 -5.47
CA LYS A 61 10.34 -19.69 -6.57
C LYS A 61 8.80 -19.66 -6.35
N SER A 62 8.32 -19.76 -5.09
CA SER A 62 6.93 -20.06 -4.74
C SER A 62 6.05 -18.82 -4.72
N LEU A 63 6.52 -17.63 -4.31
CA LEU A 63 5.62 -16.47 -4.20
C LEU A 63 5.00 -16.10 -5.56
N ARG A 64 5.81 -15.94 -6.61
CA ARG A 64 5.29 -15.73 -7.98
C ARG A 64 4.43 -16.90 -8.46
N ARG A 65 4.77 -18.14 -8.12
CA ARG A 65 4.00 -19.33 -8.54
C ARG A 65 2.66 -19.43 -7.77
N ALA A 66 2.63 -19.06 -6.50
CA ALA A 66 1.46 -19.01 -5.65
C ALA A 66 0.53 -17.90 -6.13
N TYR A 67 1.07 -16.71 -6.43
CA TYR A 67 0.33 -15.62 -7.08
C TYR A 67 -0.20 -16.05 -8.45
N PHE A 68 0.64 -16.56 -9.35
CA PHE A 68 0.18 -16.99 -10.68
C PHE A 68 -0.84 -18.14 -10.64
N VAL A 69 -0.69 -19.09 -9.70
CA VAL A 69 -1.65 -20.20 -9.52
C VAL A 69 -2.92 -19.71 -8.85
N ALA A 70 -2.85 -18.80 -7.86
CA ALA A 70 -4.00 -18.15 -7.26
C ALA A 70 -4.77 -17.33 -8.30
N LEU A 71 -4.07 -16.48 -9.05
CA LEU A 71 -4.60 -15.68 -10.15
C LEU A 71 -5.21 -16.56 -11.24
N SER A 72 -4.55 -17.65 -11.63
CA SER A 72 -5.07 -18.60 -12.63
C SER A 72 -6.29 -19.38 -12.11
N MET A 73 -6.35 -19.75 -10.84
CA MET A 73 -7.51 -20.43 -10.26
C MET A 73 -8.68 -19.47 -10.00
N MET A 74 -8.40 -18.19 -9.73
CA MET A 74 -9.41 -17.12 -9.63
C MET A 74 -10.06 -16.77 -10.99
N GLN A 75 -9.53 -17.27 -12.11
CA GLN A 75 -10.11 -17.13 -13.46
C GLN A 75 -11.20 -18.16 -13.78
N PHE A 76 -11.26 -19.32 -13.11
CA PHE A 76 -12.18 -20.42 -13.44
C PHE A 76 -13.49 -20.37 -12.65
N THR A 77 -14.14 -19.22 -12.58
CA THR A 77 -15.55 -19.14 -12.17
C THR A 77 -16.27 -18.14 -13.05
N THR A 78 -16.71 -18.61 -14.22
CA THR A 78 -17.91 -18.24 -15.01
C THR A 78 -17.62 -18.34 -16.51
N SER A 79 -18.39 -19.17 -17.20
CA SER A 79 -18.46 -19.25 -18.65
C SER A 79 -19.91 -19.05 -19.09
N VAL A 80 -20.22 -17.94 -19.75
CA VAL A 80 -21.45 -17.74 -20.55
C VAL A 80 -21.11 -16.82 -21.74
N PRO A 81 -21.58 -17.11 -22.98
CA PRO A 81 -20.97 -16.60 -24.21
C PRO A 81 -21.43 -15.20 -24.64
N TYR A 82 -20.51 -14.45 -25.26
CA TYR A 82 -20.75 -13.14 -25.88
C TYR A 82 -21.61 -13.26 -27.15
N LEU A 83 -22.68 -12.46 -27.20
CA LEU A 83 -23.44 -12.18 -28.43
C LEU A 83 -22.83 -10.97 -29.17
N HIS A 84 -22.62 -11.15 -30.47
CA HIS A 84 -22.25 -10.13 -31.44
C HIS A 84 -23.29 -9.01 -31.50
N GLN A 85 -22.84 -7.76 -31.57
CA GLN A 85 -23.55 -6.70 -32.32
C GLN A 85 -22.57 -5.77 -33.02
N THR A 86 -22.65 -5.82 -34.35
CA THR A 86 -22.03 -4.94 -35.34
C THR A 86 -22.74 -3.59 -35.39
N LYS A 87 -22.00 -2.48 -35.44
CA LYS A 87 -22.47 -1.25 -36.11
C LYS A 87 -21.36 -0.58 -36.93
N THR A 88 -21.80 -0.24 -38.12
CA THR A 88 -21.19 0.27 -39.36
C THR A 88 -20.47 1.61 -39.30
N HIS A 89 -19.46 1.74 -40.17
CA HIS A 89 -18.83 2.97 -40.67
C HIS A 89 -19.83 3.99 -41.25
N PHE A 90 -19.51 5.29 -41.11
CA PHE A 90 -19.66 6.28 -42.19
C PHE A 90 -18.60 7.40 -42.04
N SER A 91 -18.21 7.95 -43.19
CA SER A 91 -17.01 8.76 -43.44
C SER A 91 -17.35 10.14 -44.04
N ASN A 92 -16.45 11.11 -43.80
CA ASN A 92 -16.09 12.33 -44.55
C ASN A 92 -17.04 13.54 -44.63
N SER A 93 -16.55 14.73 -44.21
CA SER A 93 -15.98 15.77 -45.12
C SER A 93 -15.58 17.08 -44.37
N ASN A 94 -14.42 17.66 -44.76
CA ASN A 94 -13.85 18.97 -44.39
C ASN A 94 -14.40 20.11 -45.31
N PRO A 95 -13.86 21.35 -45.31
CA PRO A 95 -13.79 22.39 -44.28
C PRO A 95 -14.29 23.78 -44.82
N SER A 96 -14.36 24.82 -43.98
CA SER A 96 -14.37 26.20 -44.51
C SER A 96 -13.80 27.24 -43.53
N SER A 97 -12.89 28.05 -44.07
CA SER A 97 -12.26 29.22 -43.47
C SER A 97 -13.15 30.47 -43.56
N MET A 98 -13.07 31.39 -42.59
CA MET A 98 -12.86 32.80 -42.92
C MET A 98 -12.38 33.63 -41.73
N ASN A 99 -11.55 34.61 -42.08
CA ASN A 99 -10.67 35.46 -41.29
C ASN A 99 -11.36 36.80 -40.98
N LYS A 100 -11.02 37.50 -39.88
CA LYS A 100 -10.88 38.97 -39.83
C LYS A 100 -10.38 39.51 -38.47
N ASN A 101 -9.19 40.08 -38.55
CA ASN A 101 -8.56 41.17 -37.80
C ASN A 101 -9.42 42.02 -36.87
N ASN A 102 -8.87 42.37 -35.71
CA ASN A 102 -8.86 43.75 -35.20
C ASN A 102 -7.63 44.01 -34.31
N GLN A 103 -6.88 45.07 -34.65
CA GLN A 103 -5.73 45.61 -33.94
C GLN A 103 -6.14 46.79 -33.02
N ILE A 104 -5.18 47.18 -32.15
CA ILE A 104 -4.94 48.51 -31.51
C ILE A 104 -5.47 48.65 -30.05
N PRO A 105 -4.78 49.34 -29.09
CA PRO A 105 -3.44 49.96 -29.10
C PRO A 105 -2.48 49.51 -27.98
N ASN A 106 -1.21 49.82 -28.26
CA ASN A 106 -0.03 49.78 -27.41
C ASN A 106 -0.10 50.81 -26.26
N ARG A 107 0.12 50.38 -25.00
CA ARG A 107 0.45 51.27 -23.87
C ARG A 107 1.78 50.83 -23.28
N ASN A 108 2.79 51.67 -23.49
CA ASN A 108 4.08 51.61 -22.81
C ASN A 108 3.90 51.77 -21.30
N THR A 109 4.23 50.74 -20.53
CA THR A 109 4.65 50.87 -19.14
C THR A 109 5.99 50.15 -18.98
N ASN A 110 7.05 50.95 -18.87
CA ASN A 110 8.37 50.49 -18.47
C ASN A 110 8.30 49.99 -17.01
N ILE A 111 8.13 48.68 -16.84
CA ILE A 111 8.54 47.97 -15.63
C ILE A 111 9.35 46.79 -16.17
N LYS A 112 10.67 46.80 -15.98
CA LYS A 112 11.51 45.63 -16.27
C LYS A 112 11.44 44.72 -15.04
N PRO A 113 10.76 43.56 -15.10
CA PRO A 113 10.98 42.52 -14.11
C PRO A 113 12.36 41.94 -14.40
N TRP A 114 13.13 41.68 -13.36
CA TRP A 114 14.38 40.95 -13.46
C TRP A 114 14.07 39.51 -13.90
N PHE A 115 13.99 39.28 -15.21
CA PHE A 115 13.91 37.94 -15.77
C PHE A 115 15.33 37.40 -15.97
N PRO A 116 15.67 36.24 -15.39
CA PRO A 116 16.90 35.55 -15.74
C PRO A 116 16.87 35.17 -17.23
N THR A 117 18.00 35.35 -17.92
CA THR A 117 18.14 34.95 -19.33
C THR A 117 18.07 33.42 -19.48
N SER A 118 17.77 32.92 -20.69
CA SER A 118 17.58 31.50 -21.02
C SER A 118 18.72 30.55 -20.58
N LYS A 119 19.92 31.06 -20.28
CA LYS A 119 21.04 30.28 -19.71
C LYS A 119 20.99 30.11 -18.18
N ALA A 120 20.21 30.92 -17.48
CA ALA A 120 19.97 30.76 -16.04
C ALA A 120 18.87 29.72 -15.77
N LEU A 121 17.90 29.55 -16.68
CA LEU A 121 16.86 28.52 -16.57
C LEU A 121 17.39 27.08 -16.59
N THR A 122 18.54 26.83 -17.20
CA THR A 122 19.12 25.47 -17.25
C THR A 122 19.66 24.99 -15.89
N ASN A 123 19.89 25.90 -14.93
CA ASN A 123 20.28 25.56 -13.55
C ASN A 123 19.08 25.39 -12.60
N PHE A 124 17.83 25.62 -13.05
CA PHE A 124 16.61 25.36 -12.26
C PHE A 124 16.10 23.91 -12.40
N GLY A 125 16.76 23.08 -13.20
CA GLY A 125 16.44 21.66 -13.35
C GLY A 125 16.90 20.79 -12.18
N ASP A 126 17.65 21.34 -11.23
CA ASP A 126 18.11 20.62 -10.04
C ASP A 126 16.94 20.36 -9.09
N THR A 127 16.79 19.12 -8.61
CA THR A 127 15.74 18.69 -7.67
C THR A 127 15.61 19.60 -6.45
N ASN A 128 16.75 20.06 -5.91
CA ASN A 128 16.81 20.99 -4.79
C ASN A 128 16.18 22.36 -5.12
N CYS A 129 16.29 22.81 -6.37
CA CYS A 129 15.69 24.05 -6.82
C CYS A 129 14.17 23.93 -6.91
N MET A 130 13.66 22.81 -7.45
CA MET A 130 12.22 22.54 -7.50
C MET A 130 11.62 22.43 -6.09
N GLU A 131 12.29 21.74 -5.16
CA GLU A 131 11.85 21.68 -3.75
C GLU A 131 11.76 23.09 -3.14
N GLN A 132 12.80 23.92 -3.30
CA GLN A 132 12.81 25.28 -2.77
C GLN A 132 11.69 26.15 -3.34
N LEU A 133 11.44 26.08 -4.65
CA LEU A 133 10.33 26.79 -5.28
C LEU A 133 8.98 26.31 -4.72
N LEU A 134 8.79 25.00 -4.56
CA LEU A 134 7.56 24.46 -3.95
C LEU A 134 7.37 24.92 -2.51
N VAL A 135 8.45 24.94 -1.71
CA VAL A 135 8.43 25.45 -0.33
C VAL A 135 8.08 26.93 -0.28
N HIS A 136 8.72 27.77 -1.12
CA HIS A 136 8.42 29.20 -1.18
C HIS A 136 6.99 29.46 -1.67
N CYS A 137 6.47 28.63 -2.58
CA CYS A 137 5.09 28.71 -3.01
C CYS A 137 4.12 28.38 -1.86
N ALA A 138 4.42 27.34 -1.08
CA ALA A 138 3.61 26.95 0.07
C ALA A 138 3.58 28.06 1.13
N ASP A 139 4.74 28.65 1.45
CA ASP A 139 4.85 29.77 2.38
C ASP A 139 4.05 30.99 1.90
N ALA A 140 4.21 31.38 0.63
CA ALA A 140 3.46 32.48 0.02
C ALA A 140 1.93 32.26 0.05
N ILE A 141 1.47 31.00 -0.13
CA ILE A 141 0.05 30.65 -0.01
C ILE A 141 -0.43 30.82 1.44
N GLU A 142 0.33 30.35 2.42
CA GLU A 142 -0.03 30.45 3.85
C GLU A 142 0.00 31.90 4.36
N THR A 143 0.93 32.72 3.88
CA THR A 143 1.01 34.16 4.21
C THR A 143 0.09 35.02 3.36
N ASN A 144 -0.72 34.41 2.47
CA ASN A 144 -1.66 35.09 1.58
C ASN A 144 -0.98 36.09 0.61
N ASP A 145 0.29 35.87 0.26
CA ASP A 145 1.00 36.63 -0.80
C ASP A 145 0.66 36.04 -2.18
N VAL A 146 -0.48 36.50 -2.69
CA VAL A 146 -1.03 36.08 -3.98
C VAL A 146 -0.06 36.34 -5.14
N THR A 147 0.66 37.46 -5.10
CA THR A 147 1.51 37.87 -6.23
C THR A 147 2.72 36.96 -6.33
N LEU A 148 3.39 36.72 -5.19
CA LEU A 148 4.52 35.80 -5.14
C LEU A 148 4.10 34.36 -5.47
N ALA A 149 2.98 33.90 -4.89
CA ALA A 149 2.46 32.56 -5.17
C ALA A 149 2.18 32.37 -6.68
N GLN A 150 1.52 33.32 -7.34
CA GLN A 150 1.27 33.26 -8.79
C GLN A 150 2.55 33.21 -9.61
N GLN A 151 3.55 34.03 -9.27
CA GLN A 151 4.83 34.05 -9.97
C GLN A 151 5.54 32.70 -9.85
N ILE A 152 5.60 32.13 -8.65
CA ILE A 152 6.26 30.84 -8.41
C ILE A 152 5.49 29.70 -9.11
N LEU A 153 4.16 29.68 -9.02
CA LEU A 153 3.32 28.69 -9.73
C LEU A 153 3.54 28.75 -11.25
N TRP A 154 3.69 29.96 -11.81
CA TRP A 154 4.01 30.12 -13.22
C TRP A 154 5.39 29.55 -13.57
N VAL A 155 6.42 29.83 -12.76
CA VAL A 155 7.76 29.26 -12.97
C VAL A 155 7.72 27.73 -12.91
N LEU A 156 7.12 27.17 -11.85
CA LEU A 156 6.98 25.72 -11.66
C LEU A 156 6.27 25.06 -12.84
N ASN A 157 5.21 25.67 -13.37
CA ASN A 157 4.49 25.13 -14.53
C ASN A 157 5.36 25.02 -15.80
N ASN A 158 6.40 25.85 -15.92
CA ASN A 158 7.31 25.82 -17.08
C ASN A 158 8.50 24.86 -16.88
N ILE A 159 8.89 24.55 -15.64
CA ILE A 159 10.07 23.72 -15.35
C ILE A 159 9.72 22.27 -14.94
N ALA A 160 8.46 22.02 -14.54
CA ALA A 160 7.97 20.72 -14.09
C ALA A 160 6.86 20.17 -15.01
N PRO A 161 7.18 19.78 -16.26
CA PRO A 161 6.20 19.19 -17.18
C PRO A 161 5.72 17.81 -16.69
N PRO A 162 4.44 17.46 -16.91
CA PRO A 162 3.85 16.20 -16.43
C PRO A 162 4.40 14.95 -17.14
N ASP A 163 5.09 15.10 -18.27
CA ASP A 163 5.75 14.04 -19.05
C ASP A 163 7.29 14.10 -18.95
N GLY A 164 7.81 14.91 -18.02
CA GLY A 164 9.24 15.10 -17.76
C GLY A 164 9.94 13.89 -17.14
N ASP A 165 11.12 14.12 -16.58
CA ASP A 165 11.80 13.12 -15.73
C ASP A 165 11.11 12.92 -14.37
N SER A 166 11.59 11.97 -13.56
CA SER A 166 10.99 11.62 -12.26
C SER A 166 10.83 12.83 -11.33
N ASN A 167 11.84 13.70 -11.25
CA ASN A 167 11.81 14.88 -10.40
C ASN A 167 10.81 15.93 -10.91
N GLN A 168 10.77 16.13 -12.23
CA GLN A 168 9.81 17.04 -12.85
C GLN A 168 8.36 16.57 -12.66
N ARG A 169 8.08 15.28 -12.79
CA ARG A 169 6.72 14.74 -12.56
C ARG A 169 6.33 14.77 -11.09
N LEU A 170 7.27 14.50 -10.17
CA LEU A 170 7.05 14.71 -8.74
C LEU A 170 6.69 16.17 -8.45
N ALA A 171 7.50 17.12 -8.93
CA ALA A 171 7.27 18.54 -8.73
C ALA A 171 5.94 19.00 -9.35
N ASN A 172 5.54 18.42 -10.49
CA ASN A 172 4.24 18.67 -11.10
C ASN A 172 3.09 18.25 -10.17
N SER A 173 3.19 17.10 -9.51
CA SER A 173 2.17 16.63 -8.56
C SER A 173 2.03 17.55 -7.35
N PHE A 174 3.14 18.04 -6.79
CA PHE A 174 3.10 19.05 -5.73
C PHE A 174 2.54 20.38 -6.21
N LEU A 175 2.90 20.82 -7.42
CA LEU A 175 2.34 22.01 -8.04
C LEU A 175 0.80 21.92 -8.18
N ARG A 176 0.29 20.77 -8.61
CA ARG A 176 -1.15 20.50 -8.68
C ARG A 176 -1.80 20.60 -7.30
N ALA A 177 -1.23 19.95 -6.30
CA ALA A 177 -1.76 19.98 -4.94
C ALA A 177 -1.76 21.40 -4.32
N LEU A 178 -0.68 22.18 -4.52
CA LEU A 178 -0.62 23.58 -4.08
C LEU A 178 -1.64 24.47 -4.82
N THR A 179 -1.86 24.21 -6.11
CA THR A 179 -2.90 24.92 -6.88
C THR A 179 -4.28 24.63 -6.29
N ASN A 180 -4.58 23.37 -5.96
CA ASN A 180 -5.85 22.98 -5.35
C ASN A 180 -6.02 23.57 -3.95
N ARG A 181 -4.95 23.64 -3.14
CA ARG A 181 -4.95 24.33 -1.85
C ARG A 181 -5.28 25.81 -2.01
N ALA A 182 -4.57 26.51 -2.89
CA ALA A 182 -4.75 27.95 -3.10
C ALA A 182 -6.18 28.29 -3.57
N ALA A 183 -6.81 27.41 -4.35
CA ALA A 183 -8.19 27.57 -4.77
C ALA A 183 -9.19 27.39 -3.62
N LYS A 184 -8.99 26.40 -2.74
CA LYS A 184 -9.85 26.17 -1.56
C LYS A 184 -9.80 27.31 -0.56
N ASN A 185 -8.63 27.93 -0.38
CA ASN A 185 -8.46 29.06 0.53
C ASN A 185 -9.11 30.37 0.00
N GLY A 186 -9.59 30.39 -1.25
CA GLY A 186 -10.20 31.58 -1.86
C GLY A 186 -9.22 32.73 -2.11
N THR A 187 -7.92 32.47 -1.93
CA THR A 187 -6.82 33.43 -1.94
C THR A 187 -6.69 34.17 -3.27
N CYS A 188 -7.15 33.61 -4.39
CA CYS A 188 -7.14 34.31 -5.67
C CYS A 188 -8.17 33.79 -6.68
N LYS A 189 -9.05 34.67 -7.19
CA LYS A 189 -10.04 34.33 -8.24
C LYS A 189 -9.41 33.75 -9.50
N MET A 190 -8.23 34.24 -9.91
CA MET A 190 -7.49 33.69 -11.06
C MET A 190 -6.92 32.30 -10.75
N LEU A 191 -6.45 32.03 -9.53
CA LEU A 191 -6.01 30.69 -9.14
C LEU A 191 -7.19 29.73 -8.99
N VAL A 192 -8.36 30.23 -8.59
CA VAL A 192 -9.62 29.48 -8.62
C VAL A 192 -10.02 29.15 -10.05
N GLU A 193 -9.88 30.06 -11.01
CA GLU A 193 -10.12 29.78 -12.44
C GLU A 193 -9.09 28.80 -13.03
N VAL A 194 -7.79 28.94 -12.70
CA VAL A 194 -6.73 27.99 -13.09
C VAL A 194 -6.95 26.61 -12.47
N SER A 195 -7.32 26.57 -11.19
CA SER A 195 -7.71 25.33 -10.50
C SER A 195 -8.97 24.76 -11.13
N ASN A 196 -10.02 25.53 -11.42
CA ASN A 196 -11.22 25.03 -12.07
C ASN A 196 -10.97 24.53 -13.50
N ALA A 197 -10.10 25.20 -14.27
CA ALA A 197 -9.64 24.72 -15.57
C ALA A 197 -8.84 23.41 -15.47
N ARG A 198 -8.09 23.22 -14.36
CA ARG A 198 -7.38 21.98 -14.04
C ARG A 198 -8.23 20.93 -13.29
N ASN A 199 -9.33 21.30 -12.62
CA ASN A 199 -10.25 20.42 -11.87
C ASN A 199 -11.15 19.63 -12.81
N ASN A 200 -11.21 20.02 -14.09
CA ASN A 200 -11.66 19.12 -15.15
C ASN A 200 -10.70 17.91 -15.35
N LEU A 201 -9.63 17.80 -14.56
CA LEU A 201 -8.70 16.67 -14.42
C LEU A 201 -8.65 16.20 -12.95
N ASN A 202 -9.81 15.86 -12.36
CA ASN A 202 -9.85 15.08 -11.12
C ASN A 202 -8.80 13.95 -11.21
N ILE A 203 -8.06 13.67 -10.12
CA ILE A 203 -7.17 12.51 -10.09
C ILE A 203 -8.06 11.28 -10.19
N GLU A 204 -8.21 10.77 -11.42
CA GLU A 204 -8.95 9.55 -11.68
C GLU A 204 -8.04 8.39 -11.29
N THR A 205 -8.21 7.92 -10.05
CA THR A 205 -7.54 6.74 -9.55
C THR A 205 -8.16 5.51 -10.19
N HIS A 206 -7.32 4.67 -10.79
CA HIS A 206 -7.77 3.46 -11.49
C HIS A 206 -8.43 2.49 -10.50
N ARG A 207 -9.60 1.96 -10.90
CA ARG A 207 -10.23 0.84 -10.20
C ARG A 207 -9.67 -0.45 -10.78
N PHE A 208 -8.82 -1.12 -10.01
CA PHE A 208 -8.12 -2.32 -10.42
C PHE A 208 -9.06 -3.51 -10.38
N SER A 209 -9.07 -4.34 -11.43
CA SER A 209 -9.47 -5.75 -11.26
C SER A 209 -8.49 -6.46 -10.32
N ILE A 210 -8.88 -7.62 -9.75
CA ILE A 210 -7.99 -8.42 -8.89
C ILE A 210 -6.64 -8.70 -9.56
N ILE A 211 -6.65 -8.98 -10.87
CA ILE A 211 -5.44 -9.32 -11.63
C ILE A 211 -4.55 -8.09 -11.79
N GLU A 212 -5.13 -6.94 -12.10
CA GLU A 212 -4.38 -5.69 -12.20
C GLU A 212 -3.81 -5.28 -10.84
N LEU A 213 -4.57 -5.45 -9.75
CA LEU A 213 -4.11 -5.16 -8.40
C LEU A 213 -2.95 -6.07 -7.99
N ALA A 214 -3.02 -7.36 -8.31
CA ALA A 214 -1.90 -8.27 -8.07
C ALA A 214 -0.65 -7.85 -8.87
N ASN A 215 -0.81 -7.46 -10.14
CA ASN A 215 0.30 -6.93 -10.93
C ASN A 215 0.85 -5.61 -10.38
N PHE A 216 0.00 -4.75 -9.80
CA PHE A 216 0.41 -3.52 -9.13
C PHE A 216 1.27 -3.83 -7.90
N VAL A 217 0.83 -4.77 -7.07
CA VAL A 217 1.55 -5.26 -5.89
C VAL A 217 2.89 -5.92 -6.26
N ASP A 218 2.92 -6.69 -7.35
CA ASP A 218 4.11 -7.42 -7.80
C ASP A 218 5.13 -6.54 -8.54
N LEU A 219 4.76 -5.32 -8.92
CA LEU A 219 5.61 -4.44 -9.70
C LEU A 219 6.92 -4.10 -8.97
N THR A 220 6.82 -3.81 -7.68
CA THR A 220 7.96 -3.48 -6.82
C THR A 220 7.88 -4.25 -5.50
N PRO A 221 8.98 -4.40 -4.76
CA PRO A 221 8.97 -5.00 -3.43
C PRO A 221 8.15 -4.27 -2.37
N TRP A 222 7.59 -3.09 -2.67
CA TRP A 222 6.95 -2.18 -1.70
C TRP A 222 5.99 -2.91 -0.76
N HIS A 223 5.06 -3.68 -1.31
CA HIS A 223 4.10 -4.47 -0.55
C HIS A 223 4.60 -5.89 -0.27
N ARG A 224 5.28 -6.54 -1.23
CA ARG A 224 5.79 -7.91 -1.07
C ARG A 224 6.78 -8.06 0.09
N PHE A 225 7.55 -7.02 0.38
CA PHE A 225 8.42 -6.94 1.55
C PHE A 225 7.62 -7.16 2.84
N GLY A 226 6.59 -6.34 3.06
CA GLY A 226 5.71 -6.42 4.21
C GLY A 226 5.02 -7.77 4.31
N PHE A 227 4.50 -8.28 3.18
CA PHE A 227 3.84 -9.58 3.14
C PHE A 227 4.77 -10.72 3.54
N THR A 228 6.01 -10.72 3.04
CA THR A 228 6.99 -11.77 3.35
C THR A 228 7.36 -11.75 4.82
N ALA A 229 7.64 -10.56 5.36
CA ALA A 229 7.96 -10.37 6.77
C ALA A 229 6.80 -10.80 7.69
N ALA A 230 5.60 -10.31 7.39
CA ALA A 230 4.39 -10.61 8.14
C ALA A 230 4.05 -12.10 8.11
N ASN A 231 4.09 -12.74 6.93
CA ASN A 231 3.80 -14.16 6.82
C ASN A 231 4.76 -15.01 7.65
N ALA A 232 6.06 -14.71 7.63
CA ALA A 232 7.05 -15.42 8.43
C ALA A 232 6.73 -15.31 9.93
N SER A 233 6.46 -14.10 10.43
CA SER A 233 6.09 -13.88 11.84
C SER A 233 4.77 -14.54 12.22
N ILE A 234 3.77 -14.51 11.33
CA ILE A 234 2.49 -15.17 11.56
C ILE A 234 2.67 -16.67 11.68
N ILE A 235 3.41 -17.30 10.77
CA ILE A 235 3.66 -18.75 10.80
C ILE A 235 4.40 -19.15 12.08
N GLU A 236 5.41 -18.39 12.47
CA GLU A 236 6.17 -18.63 13.71
C GLU A 236 5.28 -18.49 14.95
N ALA A 237 4.56 -17.38 15.10
CA ALA A 237 3.77 -17.10 16.29
C ALA A 237 2.52 -17.99 16.43
N THR A 238 2.08 -18.63 15.34
CA THR A 238 0.89 -19.49 15.31
C THR A 238 1.23 -20.98 15.26
N GLU A 239 2.52 -21.33 15.42
CA GLU A 239 2.95 -22.72 15.47
C GLU A 239 2.21 -23.49 16.58
N GLY A 240 1.69 -24.67 16.23
CA GLY A 240 0.96 -25.54 17.16
C GLY A 240 -0.53 -25.21 17.34
N PHE A 241 -1.03 -24.08 16.82
CA PHE A 241 -2.46 -23.77 16.86
C PHE A 241 -3.23 -24.50 15.76
N SER A 242 -4.38 -25.10 16.13
CA SER A 242 -5.29 -25.74 15.16
C SER A 242 -6.24 -24.76 14.47
N VAL A 243 -6.40 -23.56 15.03
CA VAL A 243 -7.22 -22.47 14.50
C VAL A 243 -6.42 -21.17 14.56
N ILE A 244 -6.29 -20.51 13.42
CA ILE A 244 -5.65 -19.21 13.28
C ILE A 244 -6.71 -18.20 12.84
N HIS A 245 -6.97 -17.21 13.68
CA HIS A 245 -7.86 -16.09 13.36
C HIS A 245 -7.02 -14.86 13.02
N ILE A 246 -7.06 -14.47 11.75
CA ILE A 246 -6.37 -13.32 11.21
C ILE A 246 -7.38 -12.20 11.01
N VAL A 247 -7.10 -11.05 11.63
CA VAL A 247 -7.79 -9.79 11.36
C VAL A 247 -6.90 -9.00 10.42
N ASP A 248 -7.31 -8.86 9.16
CA ASP A 248 -6.54 -8.16 8.12
C ASP A 248 -7.06 -6.73 7.96
N LEU A 249 -6.20 -5.77 8.34
CA LEU A 249 -6.37 -4.34 8.14
C LEU A 249 -5.38 -3.89 7.09
N SER A 250 -5.74 -4.04 5.81
CA SER A 250 -4.83 -3.79 4.68
C SER A 250 -5.44 -2.85 3.63
N SER A 251 -4.61 -1.97 3.05
CA SER A 251 -5.00 -1.14 1.89
C SER A 251 -5.00 -1.90 0.57
N THR A 252 -4.37 -3.09 0.54
CA THR A 252 -4.20 -3.92 -0.66
C THR A 252 -5.20 -5.07 -0.74
N HIS A 253 -6.38 -4.94 -0.12
CA HIS A 253 -7.50 -5.87 -0.29
C HIS A 253 -7.13 -7.37 -0.19
N CYS A 254 -6.51 -7.78 0.92
CA CYS A 254 -6.11 -9.17 1.19
C CYS A 254 -5.14 -9.80 0.17
N MET A 255 -4.44 -9.03 -0.68
CA MET A 255 -3.47 -9.59 -1.63
C MET A 255 -2.29 -10.33 -0.96
N GLN A 256 -2.07 -10.14 0.34
CA GLN A 256 -1.13 -10.94 1.14
C GLN A 256 -1.62 -12.39 1.32
N ILE A 257 -2.91 -12.59 1.58
CA ILE A 257 -3.48 -13.83 2.10
C ILE A 257 -3.20 -15.07 1.23
N PRO A 258 -3.26 -15.02 -0.12
CA PRO A 258 -2.91 -16.17 -0.95
C PRO A 258 -1.50 -16.70 -0.70
N THR A 259 -0.53 -15.82 -0.43
CA THR A 259 0.85 -16.23 -0.15
C THR A 259 1.00 -16.87 1.23
N LEU A 260 0.25 -16.39 2.21
CA LEU A 260 0.22 -16.98 3.54
C LEU A 260 -0.41 -18.39 3.51
N ILE A 261 -1.51 -18.56 2.78
CA ILE A 261 -2.15 -19.86 2.58
C ILE A 261 -1.19 -20.86 1.96
N ASP A 262 -0.46 -20.47 0.90
CA ASP A 262 0.51 -21.34 0.23
C ASP A 262 1.67 -21.73 1.16
N ALA A 263 2.13 -20.78 1.99
CA ALA A 263 3.18 -21.03 2.97
C ALA A 263 2.72 -21.98 4.09
N ILE A 264 1.52 -21.79 4.64
CA ILE A 264 0.91 -22.69 5.64
C ILE A 264 0.72 -24.10 5.06
N ALA A 265 0.14 -24.20 3.86
CA ALA A 265 -0.09 -25.48 3.20
C ALA A 265 1.19 -26.28 2.94
N SER A 266 2.33 -25.59 2.80
CA SER A 266 3.63 -26.21 2.53
C SER A 266 4.36 -26.68 3.80
N ARG A 267 4.01 -26.14 4.97
CA ARG A 267 4.73 -26.38 6.24
C ARG A 267 4.05 -27.38 7.18
N HIS A 268 2.74 -27.60 7.03
CA HIS A 268 1.97 -28.45 7.97
C HIS A 268 1.45 -29.74 7.32
N GLU A 269 1.63 -30.89 8.01
CA GLU A 269 1.00 -32.16 7.62
C GLU A 269 -0.52 -32.10 7.68
N VAL A 270 -1.06 -31.40 8.69
CA VAL A 270 -2.48 -31.06 8.84
C VAL A 270 -2.59 -29.55 8.93
N SER A 271 -3.19 -28.93 7.91
CA SER A 271 -3.34 -27.48 7.86
C SER A 271 -4.36 -26.99 8.92
N PRO A 272 -4.07 -25.88 9.63
CA PRO A 272 -5.02 -25.29 10.56
C PRO A 272 -6.24 -24.73 9.84
N LEU A 273 -7.34 -24.56 10.59
CA LEU A 273 -8.47 -23.74 10.15
C LEU A 273 -8.06 -22.27 10.19
N ILE A 274 -8.17 -21.58 9.05
CA ILE A 274 -7.96 -20.14 9.00
C ILE A 274 -9.32 -19.43 9.08
N LYS A 275 -9.47 -18.51 10.02
CA LYS A 275 -10.56 -17.52 10.03
C LYS A 275 -9.97 -16.18 9.63
N LEU A 276 -10.48 -15.59 8.57
CA LEU A 276 -10.05 -14.29 8.07
C LEU A 276 -11.18 -13.27 8.25
N THR A 277 -10.95 -12.28 9.09
CA THR A 277 -11.86 -11.15 9.30
C THR A 277 -11.25 -9.90 8.68
N VAL A 278 -12.04 -9.19 7.88
CA VAL A 278 -11.64 -7.93 7.24
C VAL A 278 -12.61 -6.81 7.63
N ALA A 279 -12.09 -5.58 7.69
CA ALA A 279 -12.94 -4.40 7.82
C ALA A 279 -13.32 -3.87 6.43
N ASP A 280 -14.62 -3.76 6.16
CA ASP A 280 -15.12 -3.06 4.99
C ASP A 280 -15.76 -1.73 5.37
N HIS A 281 -15.46 -0.72 4.57
CA HIS A 281 -15.84 0.67 4.74
C HIS A 281 -16.90 1.10 3.70
N ALA A 282 -17.18 0.26 2.70
CA ALA A 282 -18.03 0.58 1.55
C ALA A 282 -19.51 0.84 1.91
N ASN A 283 -19.99 0.37 3.07
CA ASN A 283 -21.38 0.53 3.50
C ASN A 283 -21.59 1.70 4.49
N ILE A 284 -20.62 2.62 4.61
CA ILE A 284 -20.72 3.78 5.50
C ILE A 284 -20.83 5.03 4.61
N ASP A 285 -22.06 5.54 4.46
CA ASP A 285 -22.44 6.71 3.62
C ASP A 285 -21.71 8.03 3.93
N GLN A 286 -20.71 8.03 4.80
CA GLN A 286 -20.09 9.22 5.39
C GLN A 286 -18.57 9.32 5.19
N ILE A 287 -17.94 8.42 4.42
CA ILE A 287 -16.49 8.50 4.20
C ILE A 287 -16.23 9.44 3.01
N PRO A 288 -15.52 10.56 3.22
CA PRO A 288 -15.37 11.57 2.19
C PRO A 288 -14.43 11.14 1.05
N PHE A 289 -13.62 10.09 1.22
CA PHE A 289 -12.64 9.64 0.23
C PHE A 289 -12.42 8.12 0.27
N HIS A 290 -12.40 7.48 -0.90
CA HIS A 290 -11.88 6.12 -1.03
C HIS A 290 -10.36 6.16 -1.11
N VAL A 291 -9.70 5.32 -0.30
CA VAL A 291 -8.24 5.21 -0.25
C VAL A 291 -7.75 4.30 -1.40
N PRO A 292 -6.85 4.76 -2.28
CA PRO A 292 -6.23 3.90 -3.29
C PRO A 292 -5.23 2.90 -2.69
N PRO A 293 -4.94 1.77 -3.37
CA PRO A 293 -5.48 1.36 -4.68
C PRO A 293 -6.94 0.89 -4.56
N MET A 294 -7.79 1.28 -5.51
CA MET A 294 -9.20 0.89 -5.50
C MET A 294 -9.40 -0.49 -6.14
N LEU A 295 -10.15 -1.39 -5.50
CA LEU A 295 -10.54 -2.67 -6.08
C LEU A 295 -11.94 -2.60 -6.72
N ASP A 296 -12.05 -3.08 -7.95
CA ASP A 296 -13.31 -3.25 -8.67
C ASP A 296 -13.92 -4.64 -8.44
N LEU A 297 -14.14 -4.98 -7.17
CA LEU A 297 -14.71 -6.25 -6.72
C LEU A 297 -15.29 -6.09 -5.32
N SER A 298 -16.43 -6.71 -5.03
CA SER A 298 -16.97 -6.72 -3.67
C SER A 298 -16.15 -7.63 -2.74
N TYR A 299 -16.21 -7.37 -1.43
CA TYR A 299 -15.53 -8.21 -0.45
C TYR A 299 -16.15 -9.60 -0.33
N GLU A 300 -17.44 -9.77 -0.64
CA GLU A 300 -18.09 -11.09 -0.71
C GLU A 300 -17.53 -11.93 -1.86
N GLU A 301 -17.37 -11.31 -3.04
CA GLU A 301 -16.76 -11.97 -4.20
C GLU A 301 -15.28 -12.27 -3.95
N LEU A 302 -14.54 -11.34 -3.33
CA LEU A 302 -13.15 -11.55 -2.91
C LEU A 302 -13.03 -12.73 -1.95
N GLY A 303 -13.88 -12.76 -0.92
CA GLY A 303 -13.95 -13.83 0.06
C GLY A 303 -14.21 -15.19 -0.57
N SER A 304 -15.19 -15.27 -1.47
CA SER A 304 -15.48 -16.51 -2.22
C SER A 304 -14.27 -17.00 -3.02
N LYS A 305 -13.56 -16.09 -3.70
CA LYS A 305 -12.32 -16.43 -4.43
C LYS A 305 -11.21 -16.91 -3.51
N LEU A 306 -11.01 -16.28 -2.35
CA LEU A 306 -10.02 -16.70 -1.36
C LEU A 306 -10.36 -18.06 -0.75
N VAL A 307 -11.62 -18.33 -0.41
CA VAL A 307 -12.07 -19.63 0.12
C VAL A 307 -11.85 -20.74 -0.90
N ASN A 308 -12.13 -20.49 -2.18
CA ASN A 308 -11.87 -21.45 -3.25
C ASN A 308 -10.37 -21.72 -3.43
N PHE A 309 -9.53 -20.68 -3.32
CA PHE A 309 -8.08 -20.84 -3.37
C PHE A 309 -7.54 -21.61 -2.15
N ALA A 310 -8.00 -21.32 -0.95
CA ALA A 310 -7.64 -22.08 0.25
C ALA A 310 -7.96 -23.56 0.08
N ARG A 311 -9.18 -23.87 -0.40
CA ARG A 311 -9.61 -25.24 -0.67
C ARG A 311 -8.69 -25.95 -1.68
N SER A 312 -8.23 -25.26 -2.72
CA SER A 312 -7.31 -25.86 -3.71
C SER A 312 -5.91 -26.17 -3.14
N ARG A 313 -5.58 -25.59 -1.98
CA ARG A 313 -4.37 -25.86 -1.20
C ARG A 313 -4.61 -26.78 -0.01
N ASN A 314 -5.78 -27.42 0.08
CA ASN A 314 -6.20 -28.25 1.22
C ASN A 314 -6.20 -27.50 2.56
N VAL A 315 -6.45 -26.18 2.52
CA VAL A 315 -6.61 -25.33 3.70
C VAL A 315 -8.08 -24.95 3.84
N THR A 316 -8.63 -25.08 5.04
CA THR A 316 -9.99 -24.60 5.33
C THR A 316 -9.92 -23.12 5.69
N LEU A 317 -10.68 -22.28 4.97
CA LEU A 317 -10.78 -20.85 5.22
C LEU A 317 -12.24 -20.46 5.49
N GLU A 318 -12.47 -19.77 6.60
CA GLU A 318 -13.69 -19.01 6.88
C GLU A 318 -13.40 -17.52 6.63
N PHE A 319 -14.22 -16.86 5.81
CA PHE A 319 -14.06 -15.44 5.49
C PHE A 319 -15.21 -14.63 6.06
N ARG A 320 -14.90 -13.53 6.75
CA ARG A 320 -15.86 -12.65 7.39
C ARG A 320 -15.55 -11.18 7.09
N VAL A 321 -16.59 -10.43 6.76
CA VAL A 321 -16.53 -8.98 6.58
C VAL A 321 -17.24 -8.31 7.75
N VAL A 322 -16.62 -7.31 8.35
CA VAL A 322 -17.23 -6.47 9.39
C VAL A 322 -17.27 -5.03 8.87
N SER A 323 -18.47 -4.43 8.87
CA SER A 323 -18.63 -3.02 8.52
C SER A 323 -17.99 -2.15 9.61
N SER A 324 -16.87 -1.51 9.29
CA SER A 324 -16.11 -0.69 10.24
C SER A 324 -15.18 0.29 9.51
N SER A 325 -14.91 1.44 10.12
CA SER A 325 -14.14 2.52 9.50
C SER A 325 -12.90 2.87 10.31
N TYR A 326 -11.79 3.18 9.63
CA TYR A 326 -10.60 3.74 10.26
C TYR A 326 -10.88 5.10 10.93
N THR A 327 -11.89 5.85 10.45
CA THR A 327 -12.22 7.19 10.94
C THR A 327 -12.65 7.21 12.40
N ASN A 328 -13.16 6.09 12.92
CA ASN A 328 -13.52 5.93 14.34
C ASN A 328 -12.63 4.90 15.06
N GLY A 329 -11.46 4.58 14.49
CA GLY A 329 -10.54 3.61 15.06
C GLY A 329 -11.10 2.18 15.04
N PHE A 330 -11.87 1.83 14.01
CA PHE A 330 -12.43 0.48 13.82
C PHE A 330 -13.30 -0.01 15.00
N ALA A 331 -14.08 0.88 15.62
CA ALA A 331 -14.81 0.58 16.86
C ALA A 331 -15.74 -0.65 16.72
N SER A 332 -16.48 -0.76 15.62
CA SER A 332 -17.37 -1.90 15.36
C SER A 332 -16.63 -3.22 15.17
N LEU A 333 -15.45 -3.21 14.54
CA LEU A 333 -14.60 -4.38 14.42
C LEU A 333 -14.10 -4.83 15.79
N ILE A 334 -13.60 -3.91 16.60
CA ILE A 334 -13.13 -4.20 17.96
C ILE A 334 -14.25 -4.85 18.79
N GLU A 335 -15.46 -4.30 18.73
CA GLU A 335 -16.59 -4.85 19.47
C GLU A 335 -16.98 -6.25 18.97
N HIS A 336 -16.98 -6.45 17.65
CA HIS A 336 -17.19 -7.78 17.06
C HIS A 336 -16.19 -8.82 17.58
N LEU A 337 -14.90 -8.46 17.62
CA LEU A 337 -13.83 -9.34 18.09
C LEU A 337 -13.95 -9.65 19.58
N ARG A 338 -14.34 -8.66 20.42
CA ARG A 338 -14.61 -8.87 21.85
C ARG A 338 -15.70 -9.91 22.06
N VAL A 339 -16.84 -9.75 21.38
CA VAL A 339 -17.96 -10.70 21.48
C VAL A 339 -17.54 -12.09 21.00
N GLN A 340 -16.81 -12.18 19.89
CA GLN A 340 -16.34 -13.47 19.37
C GLN A 340 -15.41 -14.18 20.36
N ARG A 341 -14.51 -13.45 21.03
CA ARG A 341 -13.58 -14.03 22.02
C ARG A 341 -14.27 -14.52 23.30
N LEU A 342 -15.45 -14.01 23.64
CA LEU A 342 -16.25 -14.56 24.74
C LEU A 342 -16.81 -15.95 24.42
N VAL A 343 -16.98 -16.28 23.14
CA VAL A 343 -17.61 -17.53 22.67
C VAL A 343 -16.57 -18.58 22.27
N TYR A 344 -15.47 -18.16 21.63
CA TYR A 344 -14.42 -19.04 21.14
C TYR A 344 -13.12 -18.80 21.92
N SER A 345 -12.68 -19.80 22.69
CA SER A 345 -11.38 -19.80 23.38
C SER A 345 -10.41 -20.78 22.71
N GLY A 346 -9.12 -20.45 22.67
CA GLY A 346 -8.05 -21.33 22.19
C GLY A 346 -7.61 -21.16 20.73
N GLU A 347 -8.10 -20.15 20.00
CA GLU A 347 -7.55 -19.78 18.68
C GLU A 347 -6.40 -18.77 18.81
N ALA A 348 -5.40 -18.86 17.93
CA ALA A 348 -4.40 -17.79 17.81
C ALA A 348 -5.05 -16.59 17.13
N LEU A 349 -4.97 -15.41 17.75
CA LEU A 349 -5.46 -14.16 17.16
C LEU A 349 -4.28 -13.35 16.63
N VAL A 350 -4.29 -13.09 15.34
CA VAL A 350 -3.31 -12.27 14.65
C VAL A 350 -4.00 -10.98 14.20
N ILE A 351 -3.43 -9.84 14.57
CA ILE A 351 -3.83 -8.53 14.03
C ILE A 351 -2.79 -8.13 13.00
N ASN A 352 -3.14 -8.24 11.72
CA ASN A 352 -2.27 -7.94 10.59
C ASN A 352 -2.59 -6.55 10.05
N CYS A 353 -1.71 -5.59 10.32
CA CYS A 353 -1.86 -4.19 9.90
C CYS A 353 -0.87 -3.89 8.79
N HIS A 354 -1.37 -3.61 7.59
CA HIS A 354 -0.54 -3.31 6.43
C HIS A 354 -1.02 -2.05 5.72
N MET A 355 -0.26 -0.95 5.88
CA MET A 355 -0.50 0.34 5.22
C MET A 355 -1.91 0.90 5.52
N MET A 356 -2.38 0.77 6.76
CA MET A 356 -3.76 1.12 7.12
C MET A 356 -3.87 1.98 8.40
N LEU A 357 -3.00 1.78 9.39
CA LEU A 357 -3.18 2.43 10.70
C LEU A 357 -2.93 3.94 10.65
N HIS A 358 -2.13 4.44 9.72
CA HIS A 358 -1.95 5.87 9.52
C HIS A 358 -3.22 6.60 9.08
N TYR A 359 -4.25 5.91 8.55
CA TYR A 359 -5.53 6.55 8.25
C TYR A 359 -6.37 6.82 9.50
N ILE A 360 -6.12 6.12 10.61
CA ILE A 360 -6.78 6.43 11.88
C ILE A 360 -6.38 7.85 12.30
N PRO A 361 -7.35 8.73 12.62
CA PRO A 361 -7.08 10.09 13.09
C PRO A 361 -5.98 10.19 14.17
N ASP A 362 -5.05 11.11 13.94
CA ASP A 362 -3.96 11.44 14.88
C ASP A 362 -4.39 12.51 15.91
N GLU A 363 -3.51 12.83 16.87
CA GLU A 363 -3.74 13.82 17.93
C GLU A 363 -4.10 15.21 17.39
N THR A 364 -3.65 15.56 16.18
CA THR A 364 -3.87 16.91 15.62
C THR A 364 -5.34 17.17 15.32
N LEU A 365 -6.14 16.11 15.13
CA LEU A 365 -7.59 16.22 14.95
C LEU A 365 -8.35 16.30 16.28
N SER A 366 -7.81 15.72 17.34
CA SER A 366 -8.39 15.83 18.69
C SER A 366 -8.31 17.26 19.23
N LEU A 367 -7.20 17.97 18.96
CA LEU A 367 -7.00 19.36 19.42
C LEU A 367 -7.95 20.38 18.77
N ILE A 368 -8.44 20.12 17.55
CA ILE A 368 -9.38 21.02 16.86
C ILE A 368 -10.76 20.98 17.54
N HIS A 369 -11.16 19.83 18.11
CA HIS A 369 -12.46 19.66 18.74
C HIS A 369 -12.60 20.43 20.06
N ASP A 370 -11.51 20.57 20.83
CA ASP A 370 -11.50 21.28 22.10
C ASP A 370 -11.61 22.81 21.94
N THR A 371 -11.19 23.36 20.78
CA THR A 371 -11.24 24.81 20.53
C THR A 371 -12.61 25.34 20.07
N ASN A 372 -13.56 24.48 19.71
CA ASN A 372 -14.85 24.88 19.12
C ASN A 372 -16.08 24.69 20.05
N LEU A 373 -15.88 24.52 21.36
CA LEU A 373 -16.98 24.37 22.34
C LEU A 373 -17.78 25.66 22.64
N ASN A 374 -17.92 26.58 21.68
CA ASN A 374 -18.77 27.76 21.82
C ASN A 374 -19.71 28.05 20.63
N SER A 375 -20.03 27.05 19.82
CA SER A 375 -21.10 27.17 18.83
C SER A 375 -21.94 25.90 18.78
N ASN A 376 -23.21 26.03 19.16
CA ASN A 376 -24.26 25.01 19.04
C ASN A 376 -24.32 24.43 17.61
N SER A 377 -23.71 23.27 17.36
CA SER A 377 -24.18 22.25 16.40
C SER A 377 -23.36 20.94 16.49
N ASN A 378 -24.07 19.84 16.75
CA ASN A 378 -23.71 18.41 16.58
C ASN A 378 -22.40 17.89 17.23
N SER A 379 -22.58 17.41 18.46
CA SER A 379 -21.71 16.43 19.13
C SER A 379 -21.57 15.15 18.30
N TYR A 380 -20.38 14.91 17.74
CA TYR A 380 -20.01 13.61 17.18
C TYR A 380 -19.30 12.79 18.26
N VAL A 381 -20.11 11.97 18.94
CA VAL A 381 -19.85 10.64 19.51
C VAL A 381 -18.37 10.28 19.73
N TYR A 382 -17.88 10.43 20.96
CA TYR A 382 -16.74 9.66 21.51
C TYR A 382 -17.02 9.12 22.93
N ASP A 383 -18.29 8.93 23.30
CA ASP A 383 -18.67 8.45 24.66
C ASP A 383 -18.56 6.92 24.85
N THR A 384 -18.14 6.14 23.85
CA THR A 384 -18.19 4.67 23.93
C THR A 384 -16.99 4.02 24.63
N PHE A 385 -15.93 4.76 24.98
CA PHE A 385 -14.74 4.18 25.63
C PHE A 385 -14.63 4.47 27.15
N SER A 386 -15.55 5.20 27.76
CA SER A 386 -15.42 5.68 29.16
C SER A 386 -16.52 5.28 30.13
N SER A 387 -17.30 4.22 29.90
CA SER A 387 -18.27 3.74 30.89
C SER A 387 -17.74 2.56 31.70
N CYS A 388 -16.98 2.85 32.76
CA CYS A 388 -16.95 2.08 34.02
C CYS A 388 -16.05 2.78 35.05
N SER A 389 -16.61 3.74 35.80
CA SER A 389 -16.20 4.06 37.18
C SER A 389 -17.20 5.04 37.80
N SER A 390 -17.74 4.65 38.94
CA SER A 390 -18.74 5.31 39.75
C SER A 390 -18.28 6.65 40.36
N SER A 391 -19.28 7.49 40.61
CA SER A 391 -19.27 8.81 41.26
C SER A 391 -18.28 9.03 42.42
N ALA A 392 -17.46 10.07 42.30
CA ALA A 392 -17.19 11.03 43.37
C ALA A 392 -16.51 12.27 42.76
N ALA A 393 -17.09 13.45 42.99
CA ALA A 393 -16.52 14.72 42.54
C ALA A 393 -15.18 14.98 43.25
N VAL A 394 -14.08 14.90 42.51
CA VAL A 394 -12.77 15.40 42.93
C VAL A 394 -12.37 16.46 41.92
N THR A 395 -12.20 17.69 42.40
CA THR A 395 -11.66 18.82 41.64
C THR A 395 -10.19 18.55 41.35
N VAL A 396 -9.90 17.84 40.26
CA VAL A 396 -8.53 17.64 39.77
C VAL A 396 -8.25 18.69 38.71
N THR A 397 -7.18 19.46 38.93
CA THR A 397 -6.55 20.30 37.91
C THR A 397 -5.92 19.36 36.86
N THR A 398 -6.71 18.87 35.91
CA THR A 398 -6.24 17.97 34.85
C THR A 398 -5.72 18.80 33.67
N THR A 399 -4.39 18.79 33.49
CA THR A 399 -3.80 18.83 32.14
C THR A 399 -4.24 17.55 31.43
N ALA A 400 -5.44 17.55 30.85
CA ALA A 400 -5.97 16.41 30.12
C ALA A 400 -5.13 16.21 28.85
N THR A 401 -4.19 15.28 28.89
CA THR A 401 -3.54 14.77 27.68
C THR A 401 -4.61 14.00 26.89
N THR A 402 -5.17 14.64 25.87
CA THR A 402 -6.10 13.99 24.95
C THR A 402 -5.37 12.80 24.30
N THR A 403 -5.84 11.59 24.56
CA THR A 403 -5.26 10.37 23.99
C THR A 403 -5.75 10.25 22.55
N SER A 404 -4.86 10.13 21.57
CA SER A 404 -5.26 9.95 20.17
C SER A 404 -6.06 8.68 19.94
N LEU A 405 -6.88 8.70 18.89
CA LEU A 405 -7.66 7.56 18.44
C LEU A 405 -6.77 6.37 18.04
N ARG A 406 -5.57 6.62 17.46
CA ARG A 406 -4.55 5.59 17.24
C ARG A 406 -4.16 4.88 18.54
N SER A 407 -3.91 5.64 19.60
CA SER A 407 -3.53 5.08 20.91
C SER A 407 -4.70 4.35 21.58
N LEU A 408 -5.94 4.83 21.41
CA LEU A 408 -7.15 4.14 21.89
C LEU A 408 -7.37 2.82 21.15
N PHE A 409 -7.19 2.81 19.82
CA PHE A 409 -7.26 1.60 19.00
C PHE A 409 -6.25 0.55 19.48
N LEU A 410 -4.97 0.94 19.66
CA LEU A 410 -3.94 0.00 20.13
C LEU A 410 -4.24 -0.54 21.53
N LYS A 411 -4.74 0.28 22.45
CA LYS A 411 -5.20 -0.18 23.78
C LYS A 411 -6.38 -1.15 23.68
N ALA A 412 -7.31 -0.90 22.76
CA ALA A 412 -8.43 -1.80 22.53
C ALA A 412 -7.98 -3.14 21.94
N VAL A 413 -7.03 -3.11 21.00
CA VAL A 413 -6.37 -4.31 20.46
C VAL A 413 -5.63 -5.07 21.57
N ARG A 414 -4.88 -4.38 22.44
CA ARG A 414 -4.22 -5.01 23.60
C ARG A 414 -5.20 -5.75 24.50
N GLY A 415 -6.39 -5.17 24.72
CA GLY A 415 -7.48 -5.79 25.49
C GLY A 415 -8.10 -7.02 24.85
N LEU A 416 -7.86 -7.27 23.55
CA LEU A 416 -8.23 -8.53 22.90
C LEU A 416 -7.22 -9.65 23.20
N ASP A 417 -6.06 -9.34 23.76
CA ASP A 417 -4.96 -10.28 24.04
C ASP A 417 -4.52 -11.09 22.80
N PRO A 418 -4.10 -10.42 21.71
CA PRO A 418 -3.72 -11.09 20.47
C PRO A 418 -2.45 -11.91 20.66
N THR A 419 -2.34 -13.02 19.93
CA THR A 419 -1.11 -13.82 19.85
C THR A 419 0.01 -13.05 19.17
N LEU A 420 -0.32 -12.24 18.16
CA LEU A 420 0.63 -11.44 17.42
C LEU A 420 -0.05 -10.18 16.86
N VAL A 421 0.65 -9.06 16.89
CA VAL A 421 0.33 -7.89 16.05
C VAL A 421 1.49 -7.66 15.09
N VAL A 422 1.21 -7.63 13.79
CA VAL A 422 2.19 -7.22 12.78
C VAL A 422 1.81 -5.85 12.26
N LEU A 423 2.79 -4.95 12.19
CA LEU A 423 2.63 -3.61 11.63
C LEU A 423 3.64 -3.38 10.52
N VAL A 424 3.12 -3.17 9.31
CA VAL A 424 3.86 -2.74 8.13
C VAL A 424 3.32 -1.38 7.70
N ASP A 425 4.19 -0.39 7.62
CA ASP A 425 3.82 0.94 7.14
C ASP A 425 5.00 1.66 6.45
N GLU A 426 4.70 2.80 5.84
CA GLU A 426 5.69 3.67 5.21
C GLU A 426 6.55 4.41 6.26
N ASP A 427 7.86 4.48 6.03
CA ASP A 427 8.79 5.12 6.98
C ASP A 427 8.95 6.63 6.70
N VAL A 428 7.85 7.37 6.88
CA VAL A 428 7.79 8.83 6.65
C VAL A 428 6.89 9.51 7.68
N ASP A 429 7.24 10.74 8.08
CA ASP A 429 6.42 11.54 8.99
C ASP A 429 5.65 12.61 8.23
N LEU A 430 4.34 12.40 8.05
CA LEU A 430 3.42 13.33 7.38
C LEU A 430 2.43 13.98 8.36
N THR A 431 2.65 13.88 9.68
CA THR A 431 1.65 14.35 10.66
C THR A 431 1.68 15.85 10.94
N SER A 432 2.78 16.55 10.63
CA SER A 432 2.97 17.99 10.92
C SER A 432 1.77 18.86 10.55
N ASN A 433 1.38 19.83 11.40
CA ASN A 433 0.37 20.83 11.05
C ASN A 433 0.90 21.98 10.18
N ASN A 434 2.22 22.17 10.15
CA ASN A 434 2.85 23.16 9.28
C ASN A 434 2.98 22.61 7.84
N LEU A 435 2.41 23.33 6.87
CA LEU A 435 2.40 22.95 5.45
C LEU A 435 3.81 22.79 4.87
N VAL A 436 4.71 23.73 5.15
CA VAL A 436 6.09 23.70 4.64
C VAL A 436 6.85 22.47 5.17
N CYS A 437 6.69 22.15 6.45
CA CYS A 437 7.28 20.95 7.04
C CYS A 437 6.72 19.67 6.41
N ARG A 438 5.40 19.57 6.21
CA ARG A 438 4.79 18.43 5.51
C ARG A 438 5.27 18.31 4.08
N LEU A 439 5.35 19.42 3.35
CA LEU A 439 5.81 19.45 1.97
C LEU A 439 7.23 18.94 1.86
N ARG A 440 8.16 19.43 2.68
CA ARG A 440 9.55 18.94 2.69
C ARG A 440 9.62 17.45 3.01
N SER A 441 8.91 17.00 4.04
CA SER A 441 8.88 15.58 4.41
C SER A 441 8.38 14.71 3.26
N ALA A 442 7.23 15.09 2.67
CA ALA A 442 6.64 14.38 1.54
C ALA A 442 7.53 14.40 0.30
N PHE A 443 8.14 15.54 -0.06
CA PHE A 443 8.99 15.64 -1.25
C PHE A 443 10.26 14.78 -1.11
N ASN A 444 10.89 14.79 0.08
CA ASN A 444 12.08 13.99 0.38
C ASN A 444 11.81 12.48 0.47
N TYR A 445 10.55 12.08 0.60
CA TYR A 445 10.13 10.68 0.59
C TYR A 445 9.61 10.24 -0.80
N LEU A 446 8.72 11.02 -1.40
CA LEU A 446 7.94 10.61 -2.58
C LEU A 446 8.73 10.66 -3.90
N TRP A 447 9.99 11.12 -3.91
CA TRP A 447 10.86 10.87 -5.06
C TRP A 447 11.12 9.38 -5.28
N ILE A 448 11.11 8.56 -4.23
CA ILE A 448 11.36 7.12 -4.27
C ILE A 448 10.35 6.41 -5.20
N PRO A 449 9.02 6.53 -5.00
CA PRO A 449 8.07 5.86 -5.88
C PRO A 449 8.12 6.40 -7.32
N TYR A 450 8.47 7.67 -7.56
CA TYR A 450 8.69 8.19 -8.92
C TYR A 450 9.94 7.61 -9.60
N ASP A 451 11.05 7.51 -8.87
CA ASP A 451 12.31 6.95 -9.38
C ASP A 451 12.23 5.43 -9.62
N THR A 452 11.50 4.72 -8.76
CA THR A 452 11.22 3.28 -8.96
C THR A 452 10.37 3.07 -10.22
N VAL A 453 9.26 3.76 -10.43
CA VAL A 453 8.46 3.58 -11.65
C VAL A 453 9.21 4.00 -12.93
N ASP A 454 10.11 4.98 -12.87
CA ASP A 454 11.04 5.29 -13.97
C ASP A 454 11.94 4.10 -14.32
N THR A 455 12.37 3.35 -13.30
CA THR A 455 13.23 2.18 -13.45
C THR A 455 12.47 0.96 -13.97
N PHE A 456 11.24 0.74 -13.51
CA PHE A 456 10.49 -0.51 -13.78
C PHE A 456 9.48 -0.42 -14.91
N LEU A 457 9.00 0.79 -15.26
CA LEU A 457 7.91 0.95 -16.20
C LEU A 457 8.29 1.80 -17.41
N PRO A 458 7.94 1.36 -18.64
CA PRO A 458 8.11 2.18 -19.83
C PRO A 458 7.42 3.54 -19.71
N ARG A 459 8.06 4.57 -20.25
CA ARG A 459 7.46 5.90 -20.40
C ARG A 459 6.16 5.79 -21.20
N GLY A 460 5.11 6.46 -20.73
CA GLY A 460 3.79 6.46 -21.38
C GLY A 460 2.93 5.20 -21.18
N SER A 461 3.40 4.19 -20.43
CA SER A 461 2.58 3.00 -20.14
C SER A 461 1.40 3.33 -19.22
N LYS A 462 0.25 2.66 -19.42
CA LYS A 462 -0.93 2.83 -18.56
C LYS A 462 -0.65 2.42 -17.12
N GLN A 463 0.10 1.34 -16.90
CA GLN A 463 0.47 0.89 -15.55
C GLN A 463 1.19 2.00 -14.78
N ARG A 464 2.07 2.76 -15.45
CA ARG A 464 2.79 3.87 -14.83
C ARG A 464 1.86 5.02 -14.48
N GLN A 465 0.94 5.35 -15.39
CA GLN A 465 -0.07 6.38 -15.14
C GLN A 465 -0.94 6.02 -13.93
N TRP A 466 -1.38 4.77 -13.82
CA TRP A 466 -2.16 4.30 -12.66
C TRP A 466 -1.37 4.36 -11.35
N TYR A 467 -0.09 3.95 -11.38
CA TYR A 467 0.77 4.00 -10.20
C TYR A 467 1.04 5.45 -9.77
N GLU A 468 1.44 6.31 -10.71
CA GLU A 468 1.68 7.72 -10.44
C GLU A 468 0.39 8.46 -10.02
N ALA A 469 -0.79 8.04 -10.49
CA ALA A 469 -2.07 8.59 -10.05
C ALA A 469 -2.35 8.33 -8.56
N ASN A 470 -2.04 7.13 -8.06
CA ASN A 470 -2.16 6.83 -6.61
C ASN A 470 -1.20 7.71 -5.79
N ILE A 471 0.04 7.90 -6.25
CA ILE A 471 1.00 8.81 -5.57
C ILE A 471 0.50 10.26 -5.63
N CYS A 472 0.00 10.71 -6.78
CA CYS A 472 -0.57 12.05 -6.94
C CYS A 472 -1.70 12.28 -5.95
N TRP A 473 -2.58 11.29 -5.77
CA TRP A 473 -3.68 11.37 -4.82
C TRP A 473 -3.16 11.54 -3.39
N LYS A 474 -2.13 10.77 -3.01
CA LYS A 474 -1.46 10.91 -1.70
C LYS A 474 -0.86 12.32 -1.51
N ILE A 475 -0.12 12.83 -2.50
CA ILE A 475 0.44 14.19 -2.47
C ILE A 475 -0.67 15.23 -2.29
N GLU A 476 -1.75 15.11 -3.06
CA GLU A 476 -2.87 16.03 -2.96
C GLU A 476 -3.54 15.98 -1.58
N ASN A 477 -3.73 14.79 -1.01
CA ASN A 477 -4.28 14.65 0.33
C ASN A 477 -3.40 15.34 1.39
N VAL A 478 -2.08 15.12 1.35
CA VAL A 478 -1.12 15.66 2.32
C VAL A 478 -1.01 17.20 2.25
N ILE A 479 -1.10 17.77 1.06
CA ILE A 479 -0.79 19.18 0.80
C ILE A 479 -2.07 20.04 0.69
N ALA A 480 -3.09 19.55 0.00
CA ALA A 480 -4.27 20.34 -0.35
C ALA A 480 -5.44 20.21 0.63
N HIS A 481 -5.38 19.27 1.58
CA HIS A 481 -6.44 19.07 2.57
C HIS A 481 -5.95 19.35 3.99
N GLU A 482 -6.90 19.61 4.89
CA GLU A 482 -6.69 19.80 6.33
C GLU A 482 -7.80 19.10 7.10
N GLY A 483 -7.67 19.06 8.43
CA GLY A 483 -8.69 18.47 9.31
C GLY A 483 -9.01 17.02 8.92
N VAL A 484 -10.29 16.67 9.00
CA VAL A 484 -10.80 15.32 8.69
C VAL A 484 -10.66 14.92 7.22
N GLN A 485 -10.43 15.88 6.31
CA GLN A 485 -10.24 15.58 4.89
C GLN A 485 -8.81 15.13 4.57
N ARG A 486 -7.83 15.49 5.42
CA ARG A 486 -6.46 15.00 5.31
C ARG A 486 -6.35 13.69 6.09
N VAL A 487 -6.23 12.58 5.37
CA VAL A 487 -6.18 11.21 5.90
C VAL A 487 -4.79 10.59 5.79
N GLU A 488 -3.96 11.03 4.84
CA GLU A 488 -2.55 10.63 4.68
C GLU A 488 -1.70 11.31 5.77
N ARG A 489 -1.49 10.56 6.85
CA ARG A 489 -0.87 11.01 8.10
C ARG A 489 0.12 9.96 8.62
N ASP A 490 0.97 9.49 7.72
CA ASP A 490 2.01 8.52 8.03
C ASP A 490 2.89 8.97 9.20
N GLU A 491 3.34 7.97 9.94
CA GLU A 491 4.32 8.11 11.00
C GLU A 491 5.49 7.17 10.71
N ASN A 492 6.70 7.64 10.99
CA ASN A 492 7.88 6.81 10.92
C ASN A 492 7.87 5.70 11.99
N ILE A 493 8.75 4.72 11.83
CA ILE A 493 8.83 3.56 12.74
C ILE A 493 8.98 3.97 14.21
N GLY A 494 9.80 4.98 14.51
CA GLY A 494 10.07 5.39 15.90
C GLY A 494 8.82 5.88 16.64
N LYS A 495 7.92 6.59 15.97
CA LYS A 495 6.63 6.99 16.56
C LYS A 495 5.72 5.78 16.77
N TRP A 496 5.63 4.88 15.80
CA TRP A 496 4.84 3.65 15.93
C TRP A 496 5.34 2.74 17.06
N GLU A 497 6.65 2.55 17.20
CA GLU A 497 7.23 1.79 18.30
C GLU A 497 6.86 2.39 19.65
N GLN A 498 6.95 3.72 19.79
CA GLN A 498 6.53 4.41 21.01
C GLN A 498 5.05 4.17 21.32
N ARG A 499 4.18 4.25 20.31
CA ARG A 499 2.74 3.97 20.48
C ARG A 499 2.47 2.54 20.91
N MET A 500 3.14 1.57 20.29
CA MET A 500 3.00 0.15 20.64
C MET A 500 3.43 -0.11 22.08
N ARG A 501 4.58 0.41 22.50
CA ARG A 501 5.05 0.29 23.90
C ARG A 501 4.11 0.98 24.89
N ASN A 502 3.61 2.18 24.57
CA ASN A 502 2.63 2.88 25.40
C ASN A 502 1.27 2.15 25.51
N ALA A 503 0.97 1.24 24.58
CA ALA A 503 -0.18 0.36 24.62
C ALA A 503 0.12 -1.01 25.26
N ASN A 504 1.27 -1.16 25.92
CA ASN A 504 1.75 -2.40 26.55
C ASN A 504 1.97 -3.56 25.56
N PHE A 505 2.60 -3.27 24.43
CA PHE A 505 3.19 -4.27 23.55
C PHE A 505 4.71 -4.26 23.66
N GLN A 506 5.30 -5.43 23.43
CA GLN A 506 6.74 -5.65 23.34
C GLN A 506 7.10 -6.03 21.89
N GLY A 507 8.08 -5.33 21.33
CA GLY A 507 8.59 -5.62 19.98
C GLY A 507 9.40 -6.92 19.97
N ILE A 508 9.31 -7.67 18.88
CA ILE A 508 10.10 -8.87 18.65
C ILE A 508 10.88 -8.74 17.34
N GLY A 509 12.15 -9.14 17.38
CA GLY A 509 13.04 -9.10 16.22
C GLY A 509 12.74 -10.18 15.19
N PHE A 510 13.13 -9.93 13.94
CA PHE A 510 13.00 -10.90 12.85
C PHE A 510 14.21 -11.83 12.77
N GLY A 511 13.95 -13.14 12.84
CA GLY A 511 14.96 -14.19 12.73
C GLY A 511 15.66 -14.24 11.36
N GLU A 512 16.79 -14.95 11.29
CA GLU A 512 17.58 -15.07 10.06
C GLU A 512 16.84 -15.78 8.92
N GLU A 513 15.89 -16.68 9.23
CA GLU A 513 15.05 -17.32 8.23
C GLU A 513 14.18 -16.30 7.50
N CYS A 514 13.42 -15.48 8.24
CA CYS A 514 12.60 -14.41 7.69
C CYS A 514 13.45 -13.42 6.87
N VAL A 515 14.59 -13.00 7.42
CA VAL A 515 15.52 -12.09 6.71
C VAL A 515 16.03 -12.73 5.42
N GLY A 516 16.29 -14.05 5.42
CA GLY A 516 16.68 -14.81 4.24
C GLY A 516 15.57 -14.86 3.17
N GLU A 517 14.32 -15.07 3.58
CA GLU A 517 13.15 -15.06 2.66
C GLU A 517 12.94 -13.67 2.04
N VAL A 518 13.03 -12.61 2.84
CA VAL A 518 12.93 -11.23 2.34
C VAL A 518 14.05 -10.94 1.34
N LYS A 519 15.31 -11.30 1.65
CA LYS A 519 16.44 -11.13 0.72
C LYS A 519 16.21 -11.89 -0.59
N ALA A 520 15.76 -13.14 -0.52
CA ALA A 520 15.47 -13.94 -1.70
C ALA A 520 14.35 -13.32 -2.55
N MET A 521 13.33 -12.71 -1.93
CA MET A 521 12.30 -11.97 -2.64
C MET A 521 12.88 -10.73 -3.33
N LEU A 522 13.75 -9.96 -2.65
CA LEU A 522 14.40 -8.78 -3.22
C LEU A 522 15.30 -9.11 -4.42
N ASP A 523 15.96 -10.27 -4.41
CA ASP A 523 16.78 -10.75 -5.53
C ASP A 523 15.97 -10.98 -6.83
N GLU A 524 14.63 -11.07 -6.75
CA GLU A 524 13.74 -11.13 -7.92
C GLU A 524 13.52 -9.77 -8.60
N HIS A 525 13.95 -8.68 -7.98
CA HIS A 525 13.73 -7.29 -8.44
C HIS A 525 15.05 -6.63 -8.91
N ALA A 526 14.94 -5.49 -9.59
CA ALA A 526 16.13 -4.82 -10.14
C ALA A 526 17.01 -4.20 -9.04
N ALA A 527 18.26 -3.94 -9.40
CA ALA A 527 19.24 -3.28 -8.54
C ALA A 527 18.72 -1.93 -8.02
N GLY A 528 18.89 -1.70 -6.72
CA GLY A 528 18.45 -0.49 -6.04
C GLY A 528 17.69 -0.77 -4.74
N TRP A 529 17.00 -1.91 -4.66
CA TRP A 529 16.37 -2.37 -3.43
C TRP A 529 17.37 -2.96 -2.45
N GLY A 530 17.15 -2.72 -1.16
CA GLY A 530 17.98 -3.26 -0.09
C GLY A 530 17.18 -3.47 1.19
N LEU A 531 17.80 -4.12 2.17
CA LEU A 531 17.21 -4.44 3.47
C LEU A 531 18.12 -3.94 4.59
N LYS A 532 17.57 -3.17 5.52
CA LYS A 532 18.18 -2.88 6.82
C LYS A 532 17.52 -3.76 7.87
N LYS A 533 18.32 -4.37 8.73
CA LYS A 533 17.87 -5.16 9.88
C LYS A 533 18.25 -4.40 11.13
N GLU A 534 17.25 -4.08 11.94
CA GLU A 534 17.39 -3.55 13.29
C GLU A 534 17.00 -4.64 14.30
N ASP A 535 17.13 -4.36 15.60
CA ASP A 535 16.91 -5.35 16.65
C ASP A 535 15.45 -5.84 16.71
N GLU A 536 14.47 -4.94 16.55
CA GLU A 536 13.03 -5.23 16.69
C GLU A 536 12.23 -5.02 15.39
N HIS A 537 12.86 -4.56 14.32
CA HIS A 537 12.18 -4.31 13.05
C HIS A 537 13.13 -4.48 11.86
N ILE A 538 12.57 -4.54 10.66
CA ILE A 538 13.31 -4.53 9.40
C ILE A 538 12.78 -3.44 8.49
N VAL A 539 13.64 -2.89 7.63
CA VAL A 539 13.30 -1.76 6.75
C VAL A 539 13.71 -2.05 5.30
N LEU A 540 12.74 -1.98 4.39
CA LEU A 540 12.95 -1.93 2.96
C LEU A 540 13.59 -0.59 2.59
N THR A 541 14.61 -0.65 1.75
CA THR A 541 15.31 0.55 1.28
C THR A 541 15.37 0.63 -0.24
N TRP A 542 15.37 1.85 -0.76
CA TRP A 542 15.64 2.16 -2.17
C TRP A 542 16.84 3.09 -2.25
N LYS A 543 17.91 2.64 -2.91
CA LYS A 543 19.20 3.37 -2.98
C LYS A 543 19.67 3.85 -1.60
N GLY A 544 19.48 3.01 -0.58
CA GLY A 544 19.86 3.28 0.82
C GLY A 544 18.86 4.11 1.65
N HIS A 545 17.82 4.67 1.04
CA HIS A 545 16.79 5.46 1.72
C HIS A 545 15.68 4.54 2.23
N ASN A 546 15.16 4.79 3.43
CA ASN A 546 14.09 3.99 4.01
C ASN A 546 12.78 4.19 3.22
N VAL A 547 12.02 3.11 3.08
CA VAL A 547 10.77 3.10 2.31
C VAL A 547 9.63 2.56 3.17
N VAL A 548 9.71 1.28 3.52
CA VAL A 548 8.66 0.56 4.26
C VAL A 548 9.33 -0.14 5.43
N PHE A 549 8.78 -0.06 6.62
CA PHE A 549 9.21 -0.87 7.75
C PHE A 549 8.24 -2.03 7.98
N ALA A 550 8.73 -3.10 8.60
CA ALA A 550 7.92 -4.16 9.16
C ALA A 550 8.35 -4.42 10.61
N SER A 551 7.38 -4.51 11.51
CA SER A 551 7.57 -4.76 12.93
C SER A 551 6.55 -5.78 13.44
N ALA A 552 6.92 -6.56 14.45
CA ALA A 552 6.09 -7.60 15.04
C ALA A 552 6.07 -7.43 16.56
N TRP A 553 4.91 -7.68 17.17
CA TRP A 553 4.64 -7.29 18.56
C TRP A 553 3.82 -8.33 19.31
N LEU A 554 4.22 -8.58 20.55
CA LEU A 554 3.51 -9.44 21.50
C LEU A 554 2.90 -8.59 22.62
N PRO A 555 1.79 -9.02 23.23
CA PRO A 555 1.31 -8.39 24.45
C PRO A 555 2.35 -8.51 25.56
N ALA A 556 2.71 -7.38 26.18
CA ALA A 556 3.69 -7.31 27.28
C ALA A 556 3.05 -7.61 28.65
#